data_AF-A0A1I8P2W4-F1
#
_entry.id   AF-A0A1I8P2W4-F1
#
_cell.length_a   1.000
_cell.length_b   1.000
_cell.length_c   1.000
_cell.angle_alpha   90.00
_cell.angle_beta   90.00
_cell.angle_gamma   90.00
#
_symmetry.space_group_name_H-M   'P 1'
#
loop_
_entity.id
_entity.type
_entity.pdbx_description
1 polymer ?
#
loop_
_entity_poly.entity_id
_entity_poly.type
_entity_poly.pdbx_seq_one_letter_code
_entity_poly.pdbx_strand_id
1 'polypeptide(L)'
;MGIPNSINLRNIVWHGFPKPFEIPLYYECVLLIMIHTLGQRVKANNYVINERPLIRDFTTPLDNITNEIKMPIKNISFYEEKIMEIENDFAQDYVPYWLQLCSHYRENNNFHFIMLAMPQIELLLRLHYSHINGVDVSAKLHEYYITMDTIFETEVASNRTTSNTNEDQQKFYNKLLDFAAYPQFQGTFHLIYDIFLCPNGCRLRDKVSHGEVYWQALQNSQLATVVCHIFLNLLTPLTCNTLENYESNLHLNCLNKKLFIKVKNKLLEFASNYNLPSNHIIATKETPKSKVLIFKRPRKESEIMLLIKSIMDNVLQTLENYERSMAKRLVLQAQHELHSKRRKTLEKLQNALPQIFGTLMTLVNASNILYNLLQNNYELVLQDDAKYSKTLRFLKHARTIAENLVRYSHYQSNEWIKSLELCDKFQEIYNKLFLYME
;
A
#
# COMPACT_ATOMS: atom_id res chain seq x y z
N MET A 1 -24.04 -18.92 -1.82
CA MET A 1 -22.92 -19.88 -1.88
C MET A 1 -23.44 -21.18 -2.45
N GLY A 2 -22.66 -21.90 -3.27
CA GLY A 2 -23.08 -23.12 -3.97
C GLY A 2 -23.20 -24.33 -3.05
N ILE A 3 -23.80 -25.41 -3.56
CA ILE A 3 -23.90 -26.72 -2.91
C ILE A 3 -22.49 -27.35 -2.85
N PRO A 4 -22.12 -28.11 -1.79
CA PRO A 4 -20.80 -28.76 -1.69
C PRO A 4 -20.41 -29.65 -2.89
N ASN A 5 -21.40 -30.13 -3.64
CA ASN A 5 -21.23 -30.98 -4.81
C ASN A 5 -21.34 -30.21 -6.14
N SER A 6 -21.33 -28.87 -6.10
CA SER A 6 -21.49 -28.02 -7.28
C SER A 6 -20.31 -27.07 -7.44
N ILE A 7 -19.90 -26.89 -8.69
CA ILE A 7 -18.87 -25.92 -9.05
C ILE A 7 -19.50 -24.53 -9.12
N ASN A 8 -18.90 -23.56 -8.41
CA ASN A 8 -19.29 -22.16 -8.55
C ASN A 8 -18.63 -21.58 -9.82
N LEU A 9 -19.28 -21.76 -10.96
CA LEU A 9 -18.77 -21.34 -12.28
C LEU A 9 -18.42 -19.85 -12.31
N ARG A 10 -19.22 -18.98 -11.67
CA ARG A 10 -18.93 -17.55 -11.53
C ARG A 10 -17.55 -17.33 -10.89
N ASN A 11 -17.27 -18.00 -9.78
CA ASN A 11 -15.99 -17.83 -9.08
C ASN A 11 -14.83 -18.39 -9.92
N ILE A 12 -15.00 -19.55 -10.54
CA ILE A 12 -13.97 -20.16 -11.40
C ILE A 12 -13.62 -19.22 -12.56
N VAL A 13 -14.63 -18.70 -13.27
CA VAL A 13 -14.44 -17.73 -14.37
C VAL A 13 -13.78 -16.45 -13.88
N TRP A 14 -14.29 -15.88 -12.78
CA TRP A 14 -13.81 -14.61 -12.24
C TRP A 14 -12.33 -14.65 -11.85
N HIS A 15 -11.86 -15.78 -11.33
CA HIS A 15 -10.46 -16.01 -10.99
C HIS A 15 -9.61 -16.52 -12.17
N GLY A 16 -10.20 -16.62 -13.38
CA GLY A 16 -9.50 -16.95 -14.62
C GLY A 16 -9.07 -18.41 -14.75
N PHE A 17 -9.70 -19.34 -14.02
CA PHE A 17 -9.35 -20.77 -14.07
C PHE A 17 -9.61 -21.46 -15.42
N PRO A 18 -10.74 -21.21 -16.11
CA PRO A 18 -11.07 -21.95 -17.31
C PRO A 18 -10.15 -21.59 -18.46
N LYS A 19 -9.77 -22.60 -19.23
CA LYS A 19 -9.36 -22.39 -20.61
C LYS A 19 -10.56 -21.94 -21.46
N PRO A 20 -10.31 -21.20 -22.55
CA PRO A 20 -11.33 -20.71 -23.50
C PRO A 20 -12.44 -21.69 -23.91
N PHE A 21 -12.13 -22.99 -23.97
CA PHE A 21 -13.06 -24.02 -24.45
C PHE A 21 -13.59 -24.95 -23.34
N GLU A 22 -13.19 -24.72 -22.09
CA GLU A 22 -13.59 -25.57 -20.95
C GLU A 22 -14.99 -25.26 -20.44
N ILE A 23 -15.56 -24.10 -20.81
CA ILE A 23 -16.94 -23.75 -20.46
C ILE A 23 -17.83 -23.96 -21.68
N PRO A 24 -18.73 -24.95 -21.65
CA PRO A 24 -19.71 -25.13 -22.70
C PRO A 24 -20.63 -23.91 -22.88
N LEU A 25 -20.88 -23.55 -24.15
CA LEU A 25 -21.71 -22.40 -24.54
C LEU A 25 -23.11 -22.41 -23.91
N TYR A 26 -23.69 -23.58 -23.65
CA TYR A 26 -25.02 -23.68 -23.06
C TYR A 26 -25.10 -23.02 -21.67
N TYR A 27 -24.00 -22.97 -20.90
CA TYR A 27 -23.99 -22.26 -19.62
C TYR A 27 -24.16 -20.76 -19.79
N GLU A 28 -23.60 -20.17 -20.84
CA GLU A 28 -23.80 -18.77 -21.19
C GLU A 28 -25.26 -18.51 -21.60
N CYS A 29 -25.82 -19.38 -22.46
CA CYS A 29 -27.21 -19.28 -22.87
C CYS A 29 -28.16 -19.35 -21.66
N VAL A 30 -27.93 -20.30 -20.74
CA VAL A 30 -28.72 -20.44 -19.51
C VAL A 30 -28.58 -19.20 -18.63
N LEU A 31 -27.37 -18.63 -18.49
CA LEU A 31 -27.15 -17.41 -17.71
C LEU A 31 -27.94 -16.22 -18.30
N LEU A 32 -27.90 -16.02 -19.61
CA LEU A 32 -28.65 -14.96 -20.29
C LEU A 32 -30.16 -15.13 -20.11
N ILE A 33 -30.67 -16.36 -20.27
CA ILE A 33 -32.09 -16.67 -20.05
C ILE A 33 -32.47 -16.40 -18.58
N MET A 34 -31.64 -16.81 -17.62
CA MET A 34 -31.88 -16.55 -16.19
C MET A 34 -31.91 -15.04 -15.89
N ILE A 35 -30.93 -14.27 -16.36
CA ILE A 35 -30.88 -12.81 -16.16
C ILE A 35 -32.16 -12.16 -16.72
N HIS A 36 -32.56 -12.52 -17.93
CA HIS A 36 -33.75 -11.95 -18.57
C HIS A 36 -35.04 -12.33 -17.85
N THR A 37 -35.23 -13.62 -17.53
CA THR A 37 -36.44 -14.12 -16.86
C THR A 37 -36.56 -13.60 -15.42
N LEU A 38 -35.46 -13.51 -14.68
CA LEU A 38 -35.42 -12.89 -13.36
C LEU A 38 -35.77 -11.39 -13.45
N GLY A 39 -35.20 -10.67 -14.42
CA GLY A 39 -35.53 -9.26 -14.65
C GLY A 39 -37.02 -9.04 -14.93
N GLN A 40 -37.63 -9.91 -15.75
CA GLN A 40 -39.08 -9.87 -15.98
C GLN A 40 -39.88 -10.11 -14.70
N ARG A 41 -39.48 -11.08 -13.87
CA ARG A 41 -40.14 -11.38 -12.59
C ARG A 41 -40.00 -10.26 -11.57
N VAL A 42 -38.83 -9.62 -11.50
CA VAL A 42 -38.60 -8.44 -10.65
C VAL A 42 -39.55 -7.31 -11.05
N LYS A 43 -39.64 -7.03 -12.36
CA LYS A 43 -40.52 -6.00 -12.90
C LYS A 43 -42.00 -6.31 -12.68
N ALA A 44 -42.44 -7.55 -12.94
CA ALA A 44 -43.84 -7.95 -12.80
C ALA A 44 -44.33 -7.90 -11.35
N ASN A 45 -43.47 -8.20 -10.39
CA ASN A 45 -43.81 -8.20 -8.96
C ASN A 45 -43.51 -6.87 -8.27
N ASN A 46 -43.08 -5.83 -9.00
CA ASN A 46 -42.64 -4.54 -8.45
C ASN A 46 -41.62 -4.69 -7.30
N TYR A 47 -40.71 -5.66 -7.40
CA TYR A 47 -39.68 -5.86 -6.40
C TYR A 47 -38.71 -4.67 -6.42
N VAL A 48 -38.55 -4.00 -5.28
CA VAL A 48 -37.55 -2.96 -5.09
C VAL A 48 -36.22 -3.63 -4.75
N ILE A 49 -35.22 -3.46 -5.63
CA ILE A 49 -33.86 -3.93 -5.38
C ILE A 49 -33.15 -2.87 -4.55
N ASN A 50 -32.77 -3.23 -3.31
CA ASN A 50 -31.94 -2.38 -2.48
C ASN A 50 -30.50 -2.45 -2.98
N GLU A 51 -30.08 -1.43 -3.71
CA GLU A 51 -28.71 -1.32 -4.22
C GLU A 51 -27.73 -0.95 -3.09
N ARG A 52 -26.54 -1.54 -3.13
CA ARG A 52 -25.42 -1.05 -2.32
C ARG A 52 -24.95 0.28 -2.89
N PRO A 53 -24.31 1.16 -2.08
CA PRO A 53 -23.68 2.36 -2.60
C PRO A 53 -22.73 2.02 -3.75
N LEU A 54 -23.03 2.58 -4.94
CA LEU A 54 -22.25 2.33 -6.15
C LEU A 54 -21.08 3.30 -6.25
N ILE A 55 -19.90 2.77 -6.57
CA ILE A 55 -18.75 3.54 -7.02
C ILE A 55 -19.06 4.04 -8.43
N ARG A 56 -19.08 5.36 -8.60
CA ARG A 56 -19.39 6.02 -9.88
C ARG A 56 -18.17 6.49 -10.65
N ASP A 57 -17.02 6.56 -9.99
CA ASP A 57 -15.77 6.99 -10.58
C ASP A 57 -14.56 6.48 -9.77
N PHE A 58 -13.43 6.31 -10.46
CA PHE A 58 -12.14 5.89 -9.91
C PHE A 58 -11.07 7.01 -9.97
N THR A 59 -11.39 8.23 -10.40
CA THR A 59 -10.40 9.33 -10.49
C THR A 59 -9.69 9.57 -9.16
N THR A 60 -10.43 9.82 -8.07
CA THR A 60 -9.82 10.10 -6.74
C THR A 60 -8.87 9.00 -6.23
N PRO A 61 -9.23 7.71 -6.22
CA PRO A 61 -8.29 6.66 -5.81
C PRO A 61 -7.11 6.48 -6.78
N LEU A 62 -7.21 6.99 -8.02
CA LEU A 62 -6.15 6.91 -9.02
C LEU A 62 -5.24 8.14 -9.09
N ASP A 63 -5.64 9.31 -8.58
CA ASP A 63 -4.89 10.57 -8.69
C ASP A 63 -3.41 10.44 -8.29
N ASN A 64 -3.12 9.71 -7.21
CA ASN A 64 -1.75 9.50 -6.75
C ASN A 64 -1.00 8.43 -7.53
N ILE A 65 -1.71 7.50 -8.18
CA ILE A 65 -1.14 6.36 -8.90
C ILE A 65 -0.76 6.76 -10.33
N THR A 66 -1.64 7.50 -11.01
CA THR A 66 -1.49 7.89 -12.42
C THR A 66 -0.41 8.93 -12.64
N ASN A 67 -0.10 9.75 -11.63
CA ASN A 67 1.01 10.71 -11.69
C ASN A 67 2.40 10.04 -11.73
N GLU A 68 2.53 8.84 -11.14
CA GLU A 68 3.80 8.09 -11.08
C GLU A 68 3.94 7.06 -12.22
N ILE A 69 2.82 6.53 -12.73
CA ILE A 69 2.82 5.62 -13.87
C ILE A 69 2.97 6.46 -15.14
N LYS A 70 4.13 6.32 -15.80
CA LYS A 70 4.43 7.00 -17.06
C LYS A 70 3.27 6.85 -18.04
N MET A 71 3.02 7.93 -18.79
CA MET A 71 2.08 8.11 -19.90
C MET A 71 1.58 6.83 -20.58
N PRO A 72 0.33 6.82 -21.08
CA PRO A 72 -0.33 5.64 -21.66
C PRO A 72 0.56 4.85 -22.60
N ILE A 73 0.36 3.53 -22.66
CA ILE A 73 1.12 2.62 -23.51
C ILE A 73 0.91 2.98 -24.98
N LYS A 74 1.79 3.83 -25.52
CA LYS A 74 1.62 4.46 -26.83
C LYS A 74 1.75 3.48 -27.99
N ASN A 75 2.47 2.37 -27.80
CA ASN A 75 2.71 1.37 -28.83
C ASN A 75 2.23 0.00 -28.35
N ILE A 76 0.91 -0.18 -28.27
CA ILE A 76 0.31 -1.47 -27.92
C ILE A 76 0.64 -2.54 -28.98
N SER A 77 0.80 -2.13 -30.25
CA SER A 77 1.13 -3.01 -31.38
C SER A 77 2.47 -3.72 -31.21
N PHE A 78 3.48 -3.06 -30.64
CA PHE A 78 4.74 -3.73 -30.26
C PHE A 78 4.50 -4.93 -29.33
N TYR A 79 3.57 -4.82 -28.38
CA TYR A 79 3.26 -5.93 -27.47
C TYR A 79 2.41 -7.01 -28.14
N GLU A 80 1.56 -6.67 -29.11
CA GLU A 80 0.84 -7.67 -29.90
C GLU A 80 1.80 -8.60 -30.65
N GLU A 81 2.84 -8.03 -31.27
CA GLU A 81 3.91 -8.83 -31.91
C GLU A 81 4.55 -9.78 -30.90
N LYS A 82 4.88 -9.31 -29.70
CA LYS A 82 5.43 -10.15 -28.63
C LYS A 82 4.48 -11.21 -28.10
N ILE A 83 3.18 -10.93 -28.11
CA ILE A 83 2.14 -11.90 -27.74
C ILE A 83 2.05 -13.01 -28.78
N MET A 84 2.17 -12.68 -30.07
CA MET A 84 2.16 -13.65 -31.17
C MET A 84 3.40 -14.56 -31.17
N GLU A 85 4.52 -14.10 -30.61
CA GLU A 85 5.76 -14.87 -30.44
C GLU A 85 5.69 -15.89 -29.27
N ILE A 86 4.61 -15.93 -28.48
CA ILE A 86 4.50 -16.85 -27.34
C ILE A 86 4.21 -18.29 -27.82
N GLU A 87 5.24 -19.15 -27.79
CA GLU A 87 5.15 -20.54 -28.27
C GLU A 87 4.66 -21.55 -27.22
N ASN A 88 4.52 -21.17 -25.96
CA ASN A 88 4.16 -22.08 -24.87
C ASN A 88 2.79 -22.75 -25.11
N ASP A 89 2.76 -24.09 -25.16
CA ASP A 89 1.55 -24.90 -25.42
C ASP A 89 0.34 -24.51 -24.55
N PHE A 90 0.56 -24.14 -23.28
CA PHE A 90 -0.51 -23.67 -22.41
C PHE A 90 -1.00 -22.28 -22.80
N ALA A 91 -0.08 -21.39 -23.18
CA ALA A 91 -0.39 -20.00 -23.49
C ALA A 91 -1.08 -19.83 -24.86
N GLN A 92 -0.86 -20.74 -25.80
CA GLN A 92 -1.44 -20.69 -27.15
C GLN A 92 -2.96 -20.54 -27.14
N ASP A 93 -3.65 -21.23 -26.21
CA ASP A 93 -5.10 -21.12 -26.05
C ASP A 93 -5.53 -19.68 -25.69
N TYR A 94 -4.71 -18.92 -24.95
CA TYR A 94 -5.04 -17.59 -24.43
C TYR A 94 -4.58 -16.43 -25.33
N VAL A 95 -3.65 -16.67 -26.27
CA VAL A 95 -3.15 -15.65 -27.22
C VAL A 95 -4.29 -14.88 -27.91
N PRO A 96 -5.37 -15.51 -28.43
CA PRO A 96 -6.48 -14.77 -29.03
C PRO A 96 -7.15 -13.77 -28.07
N TYR A 97 -7.27 -14.12 -26.79
CA TYR A 97 -7.86 -13.25 -25.76
C TYR A 97 -6.94 -12.09 -25.41
N TRP A 98 -5.63 -12.33 -25.36
CA TRP A 98 -4.64 -11.29 -25.13
C TRP A 98 -4.56 -10.30 -26.30
N LEU A 99 -4.67 -10.77 -27.54
CA LEU A 99 -4.79 -9.89 -28.71
C LEU A 99 -6.10 -9.10 -28.70
N GLN A 100 -7.20 -9.71 -28.26
CA GLN A 100 -8.48 -9.01 -28.09
C GLN A 100 -8.39 -7.91 -27.02
N LEU A 101 -7.67 -8.14 -25.93
CA LEU A 101 -7.38 -7.10 -24.93
C LEU A 101 -6.62 -5.91 -25.56
N CYS A 102 -5.61 -6.17 -26.37
CA CYS A 102 -4.87 -5.11 -27.07
C CYS A 102 -5.77 -4.29 -28.02
N SER A 103 -6.68 -4.94 -28.76
CA SER A 103 -7.68 -4.27 -29.61
C SER A 103 -8.64 -3.40 -28.78
N HIS A 104 -9.23 -3.93 -27.71
CA HIS A 104 -10.13 -3.14 -26.85
C HIS A 104 -9.42 -1.93 -26.24
N TYR A 105 -8.16 -2.09 -25.81
CA TYR A 105 -7.36 -0.99 -25.28
C TYR A 105 -7.12 0.10 -26.35
N ARG A 106 -6.74 -0.31 -27.57
CA ARG A 106 -6.50 0.60 -28.71
C ARG A 106 -7.75 1.40 -29.09
N GLU A 107 -8.90 0.74 -29.07
CA GLU A 107 -10.19 1.33 -29.44
C GLU A 107 -10.81 2.18 -28.32
N ASN A 108 -10.12 2.34 -27.18
CA ASN A 108 -10.64 2.98 -25.96
C ASN A 108 -11.93 2.32 -25.44
N ASN A 109 -12.11 1.03 -25.71
CA ASN A 109 -13.21 0.24 -25.19
C ASN A 109 -12.89 -0.22 -23.76
N ASN A 110 -12.73 0.76 -22.86
CA ASN A 110 -12.16 0.60 -21.52
C ASN A 110 -12.94 -0.39 -20.66
N PHE A 111 -14.27 -0.38 -20.75
CA PHE A 111 -15.11 -1.34 -20.02
C PHE A 111 -14.78 -2.78 -20.40
N HIS A 112 -14.77 -3.10 -21.70
CA HIS A 112 -14.51 -4.47 -22.16
C HIS A 112 -13.05 -4.86 -21.87
N PHE A 113 -12.11 -3.93 -22.06
CA PHE A 113 -10.71 -4.14 -21.70
C PHE A 113 -10.56 -4.52 -20.22
N ILE A 114 -11.08 -3.71 -19.30
CA ILE A 114 -10.91 -3.94 -17.85
C ILE A 114 -11.58 -5.25 -17.42
N MET A 115 -12.81 -5.50 -17.90
CA MET A 115 -13.56 -6.71 -17.57
C MET A 115 -12.85 -7.99 -18.02
N LEU A 116 -12.24 -7.97 -19.21
CA LEU A 116 -11.48 -9.11 -19.73
C LEU A 116 -10.10 -9.21 -19.07
N ALA A 117 -9.45 -8.10 -18.73
CA ALA A 117 -8.08 -8.10 -18.22
C ALA A 117 -8.00 -8.65 -16.79
N MET A 118 -9.00 -8.41 -15.93
CA MET A 118 -8.95 -8.82 -14.52
C MET A 118 -8.77 -10.34 -14.34
N PRO A 119 -9.57 -11.23 -14.96
CA PRO A 119 -9.33 -12.67 -14.87
C PRO A 119 -7.98 -13.09 -15.46
N GLN A 120 -7.52 -12.42 -16.53
CA GLN A 120 -6.24 -12.73 -17.18
C GLN A 120 -5.05 -12.35 -16.28
N ILE A 121 -5.12 -11.24 -15.54
CA ILE A 121 -4.12 -10.86 -14.53
C ILE A 121 -4.01 -11.94 -13.46
N GLU A 122 -5.13 -12.45 -12.96
CA GLU A 122 -5.13 -13.49 -11.93
C GLU A 122 -4.65 -14.84 -12.47
N LEU A 123 -4.98 -15.18 -13.71
CA LEU A 123 -4.40 -16.32 -14.43
C LEU A 123 -2.86 -16.20 -14.49
N LEU A 124 -2.33 -15.09 -15.00
CA LEU A 124 -0.89 -14.88 -15.14
C LEU A 124 -0.16 -14.96 -13.79
N LEU A 125 -0.73 -14.35 -12.74
CA LEU A 125 -0.19 -14.48 -11.39
C LEU A 125 -0.12 -15.93 -10.92
N ARG A 126 -1.16 -16.73 -11.17
CA ARG A 126 -1.17 -18.15 -10.79
C ARG A 126 -0.15 -18.96 -11.56
N LEU A 127 0.04 -18.68 -12.84
CA LEU A 127 1.07 -19.35 -13.65
C LEU A 127 2.48 -19.04 -13.14
N HIS A 128 2.78 -17.76 -12.84
CA HIS A 128 4.06 -17.38 -12.24
C HIS A 128 4.26 -18.03 -10.87
N TYR A 129 3.23 -18.01 -10.03
CA TYR A 129 3.25 -18.66 -8.71
C TYR A 129 3.51 -20.17 -8.83
N SER A 130 2.82 -20.85 -9.74
CA SER A 130 2.98 -22.28 -10.02
C SER A 130 4.40 -22.60 -10.48
N HIS A 131 4.88 -21.88 -11.49
CA HIS A 131 6.19 -22.11 -12.09
C HIS A 131 7.33 -21.88 -11.08
N ILE A 132 7.28 -20.77 -10.34
CA ILE A 132 8.36 -20.38 -9.42
C ILE A 132 8.36 -21.22 -8.14
N ASN A 133 7.19 -21.57 -7.61
CA ASN A 133 7.09 -22.38 -6.40
C ASN A 133 7.04 -23.89 -6.67
N GLY A 134 6.85 -24.31 -7.93
CA GLY A 134 6.72 -25.72 -8.30
C GLY A 134 5.44 -26.37 -7.78
N VAL A 135 4.32 -25.65 -7.79
CA VAL A 135 3.03 -26.12 -7.25
C VAL A 135 1.94 -26.14 -8.31
N ASP A 136 1.03 -27.09 -8.19
CA ASP A 136 -0.16 -27.18 -9.04
C ASP A 136 -1.21 -26.14 -8.61
N VAL A 137 -1.68 -25.33 -9.56
CA VAL A 137 -2.65 -24.24 -9.35
C VAL A 137 -3.98 -24.49 -10.05
N SER A 138 -4.23 -25.72 -10.49
CA SER A 138 -5.51 -26.12 -11.08
C SER A 138 -6.67 -26.03 -10.09
N ALA A 139 -7.87 -25.74 -10.59
CA ALA A 139 -9.08 -25.79 -9.76
C ALA A 139 -9.47 -27.23 -9.47
N LYS A 140 -9.39 -27.64 -8.21
CA LYS A 140 -9.81 -28.97 -7.74
C LYS A 140 -11.07 -28.88 -6.89
N LEU A 141 -11.92 -29.91 -6.94
CA LEU A 141 -13.20 -29.95 -6.25
C LEU A 141 -13.07 -30.00 -4.71
N HIS A 142 -11.99 -30.58 -4.20
CA HIS A 142 -11.80 -30.84 -2.78
C HIS A 142 -10.71 -29.98 -2.14
N GLU A 143 -10.22 -28.96 -2.85
CA GLU A 143 -9.14 -28.09 -2.40
C GLU A 143 -9.55 -26.62 -2.51
N TYR A 144 -8.92 -25.77 -1.70
CA TYR A 144 -9.11 -24.33 -1.82
C TYR A 144 -8.47 -23.83 -3.11
N TYR A 145 -9.17 -22.96 -3.83
CA TYR A 145 -8.63 -22.30 -5.00
C TYR A 145 -7.47 -21.38 -4.60
N ILE A 146 -6.33 -21.54 -5.28
CA ILE A 146 -5.25 -20.57 -5.20
C ILE A 146 -5.73 -19.33 -5.95
N THR A 147 -5.97 -18.25 -5.22
CA THR A 147 -6.44 -16.95 -5.75
C THR A 147 -5.36 -15.89 -5.58
N MET A 148 -5.57 -14.70 -6.15
CA MET A 148 -4.64 -13.58 -5.97
C MET A 148 -4.29 -13.33 -4.49
N ASP A 149 -5.25 -13.42 -3.57
CA ASP A 149 -4.98 -13.20 -2.14
C ASP A 149 -4.00 -14.24 -1.58
N THR A 150 -4.18 -15.52 -1.96
CA THR A 150 -3.31 -16.63 -1.60
C THR A 150 -1.91 -16.48 -2.19
N ILE A 151 -1.78 -15.96 -3.41
CA ILE A 151 -0.50 -15.77 -4.11
C ILE A 151 0.41 -14.79 -3.37
N PHE A 152 -0.16 -13.82 -2.66
CA PHE A 152 0.59 -12.83 -1.88
C PHE A 152 0.83 -13.23 -0.42
N GLU A 153 0.44 -14.44 -0.02
CA GLU A 153 0.78 -14.98 1.28
C GLU A 153 2.28 -15.35 1.38
N THR A 154 2.79 -15.38 2.61
CA THR A 154 4.22 -15.61 2.89
C THR A 154 4.64 -17.05 2.62
N GLU A 155 3.75 -17.98 2.91
CA GLU A 155 3.95 -19.41 2.77
C GLU A 155 3.22 -19.89 1.51
N VAL A 156 3.77 -20.92 0.87
CA VAL A 156 3.12 -21.55 -0.27
C VAL A 156 1.91 -22.33 0.24
N ALA A 157 0.76 -22.16 -0.42
CA ALA A 157 -0.42 -22.97 -0.16
C ALA A 157 -0.21 -24.37 -0.74
N SER A 158 0.63 -25.19 -0.11
CA SER A 158 0.73 -26.61 -0.43
C SER A 158 -0.36 -27.39 0.30
N ASN A 159 -0.90 -28.40 -0.37
CA ASN A 159 -2.03 -29.20 0.11
C ASN A 159 -1.79 -29.74 1.51
N ARG A 160 -2.58 -29.26 2.48
CA ARG A 160 -2.73 -29.79 3.83
C ARG A 160 -3.47 -31.15 3.82
N THR A 161 -3.02 -32.09 2.99
CA THR A 161 -3.57 -33.44 2.99
C THR A 161 -2.42 -34.45 3.02
N THR A 162 -2.42 -35.25 4.09
CA THR A 162 -1.65 -36.48 4.35
C THR A 162 -0.25 -36.34 4.96
N SER A 163 -0.19 -36.13 6.27
CA SER A 163 0.28 -37.18 7.21
C SER A 163 0.27 -36.64 8.64
N ASN A 164 -0.45 -37.35 9.52
CA ASN A 164 -0.28 -37.25 10.96
C ASN A 164 1.07 -37.87 11.31
N THR A 165 2.15 -37.10 11.17
CA THR A 165 3.43 -37.39 11.83
C THR A 165 4.01 -36.06 12.27
N ASN A 166 4.24 -35.93 13.58
CA ASN A 166 4.85 -34.78 14.23
C ASN A 166 6.36 -34.71 13.94
N GLU A 167 6.74 -34.70 12.67
CA GLU A 167 8.13 -34.56 12.23
C GLU A 167 8.18 -33.47 11.14
N ASP A 168 8.75 -32.32 11.53
CA ASP A 168 9.18 -31.19 10.70
C ASP A 168 8.27 -30.81 9.52
N GLN A 169 7.19 -30.05 9.82
CA GLN A 169 6.51 -29.22 8.83
C GLN A 169 7.50 -28.19 8.28
N GLN A 170 8.25 -28.57 7.26
CA GLN A 170 9.18 -27.68 6.59
C GLN A 170 8.36 -26.58 5.90
N LYS A 171 8.39 -25.38 6.47
CA LYS A 171 7.69 -24.22 5.92
C LYS A 171 8.25 -23.90 4.53
N PHE A 172 7.43 -24.07 3.51
CA PHE A 172 7.77 -23.64 2.15
C PHE A 172 7.45 -22.16 1.97
N TYR A 173 8.48 -21.32 1.94
CA TYR A 173 8.32 -19.90 1.67
C TYR A 173 7.98 -19.63 0.20
N ASN A 174 7.11 -18.67 -0.01
CA ASN A 174 6.72 -18.22 -1.35
C ASN A 174 7.90 -17.49 -2.03
N LYS A 175 8.52 -18.15 -3.00
CA LYS A 175 9.68 -17.66 -3.76
C LYS A 175 9.31 -16.57 -4.75
N LEU A 176 8.05 -16.49 -5.20
CA LEU A 176 7.57 -15.42 -6.08
C LEU A 176 7.74 -14.02 -5.44
N LEU A 177 7.70 -13.97 -4.10
CA LEU A 177 7.89 -12.75 -3.32
C LEU A 177 9.35 -12.56 -2.88
N ASP A 178 10.31 -13.24 -3.52
CA ASP A 178 11.74 -12.96 -3.38
C ASP A 178 12.18 -11.99 -4.50
N PHE A 179 12.15 -10.69 -4.18
CA PHE A 179 12.49 -9.64 -5.15
C PHE A 179 14.00 -9.51 -5.41
N ALA A 180 14.86 -10.21 -4.67
CA ALA A 180 16.27 -10.32 -5.03
C ALA A 180 16.44 -11.29 -6.22
N ALA A 181 15.67 -12.38 -6.24
CA ALA A 181 15.66 -13.34 -7.34
C ALA A 181 14.77 -12.89 -8.52
N TYR A 182 13.65 -12.23 -8.24
CA TYR A 182 12.66 -11.81 -9.24
C TYR A 182 12.34 -10.31 -9.18
N PRO A 183 13.33 -9.41 -9.40
CA PRO A 183 13.16 -7.96 -9.29
C PRO A 183 12.11 -7.39 -10.25
N GLN A 184 11.90 -8.02 -11.42
CA GLN A 184 10.95 -7.59 -12.44
C GLN A 184 9.49 -7.55 -11.96
N PHE A 185 9.13 -8.31 -10.92
CA PHE A 185 7.77 -8.31 -10.37
C PHE A 185 7.56 -7.26 -9.29
N GLN A 186 8.62 -6.70 -8.68
CA GLN A 186 8.48 -5.91 -7.47
C GLN A 186 7.58 -4.68 -7.66
N GLY A 187 7.81 -3.90 -8.72
CA GLY A 187 6.99 -2.72 -9.00
C GLY A 187 5.56 -3.07 -9.39
N THR A 188 5.39 -4.11 -10.20
CA THR A 188 4.08 -4.63 -10.61
C THR A 188 3.26 -5.07 -9.40
N PHE A 189 3.88 -5.74 -8.43
CA PHE A 189 3.20 -6.22 -7.23
C PHE A 189 2.82 -5.08 -6.28
N HIS A 190 3.65 -4.04 -6.19
CA HIS A 190 3.28 -2.81 -5.47
C HIS A 190 2.04 -2.16 -6.07
N LEU A 191 1.93 -2.12 -7.40
CA LEU A 191 0.75 -1.58 -8.09
C LEU A 191 -0.48 -2.47 -7.94
N ILE A 192 -0.31 -3.80 -8.03
CA ILE A 192 -1.38 -4.77 -7.77
C ILE A 192 -1.93 -4.59 -6.36
N TYR A 193 -1.05 -4.38 -5.37
CA TYR A 193 -1.50 -4.09 -4.01
C TYR A 193 -2.41 -2.86 -3.94
N ASP A 194 -2.01 -1.75 -4.57
CA ASP A 194 -2.80 -0.50 -4.52
C ASP A 194 -4.15 -0.62 -5.23
N ILE A 195 -4.21 -1.34 -6.36
CA ILE A 195 -5.41 -1.45 -7.19
C ILE A 195 -6.36 -2.54 -6.69
N PHE A 196 -5.83 -3.69 -6.28
CA PHE A 196 -6.64 -4.88 -6.01
C PHE A 196 -6.75 -5.24 -4.53
N LEU A 197 -5.72 -5.02 -3.72
CA LEU A 197 -5.64 -5.60 -2.37
C LEU A 197 -5.82 -4.60 -1.22
N CYS A 198 -5.40 -3.35 -1.39
CA CYS A 198 -5.35 -2.39 -0.30
C CYS A 198 -6.76 -2.15 0.28
N PRO A 199 -7.00 -2.39 1.59
CA PRO A 199 -8.33 -2.28 2.18
C PRO A 199 -9.00 -0.92 2.00
N ASN A 200 -8.20 0.15 2.04
CA ASN A 200 -8.64 1.54 1.85
C ASN A 200 -8.40 2.04 0.41
N GLY A 201 -8.00 1.16 -0.50
CA GLY A 201 -7.73 1.47 -1.90
C GLY A 201 -8.91 1.19 -2.82
N CYS A 202 -8.62 1.08 -4.12
CA CYS A 202 -9.61 0.87 -5.17
C CYS A 202 -10.38 -0.45 -4.99
N ARG A 203 -9.68 -1.52 -4.59
CA ARG A 203 -10.21 -2.90 -4.49
C ARG A 203 -11.01 -3.29 -5.72
N LEU A 204 -10.50 -2.94 -6.91
CA LEU A 204 -11.23 -2.99 -8.18
C LEU A 204 -11.93 -4.34 -8.38
N ARG A 205 -11.16 -5.43 -8.22
CA ARG A 205 -11.64 -6.80 -8.38
C ARG A 205 -12.84 -7.08 -7.46
N ASP A 206 -12.71 -6.81 -6.18
CA ASP A 206 -13.75 -7.14 -5.20
C ASP A 206 -15.00 -6.31 -5.45
N LYS A 207 -14.83 -5.00 -5.68
CA LYS A 207 -15.93 -4.05 -5.93
C LYS A 207 -16.71 -4.39 -7.19
N VAL A 208 -16.03 -4.73 -8.29
CA VAL A 208 -16.69 -5.19 -9.52
C VAL A 208 -17.42 -6.51 -9.27
N SER A 209 -16.76 -7.49 -8.64
CA SER A 209 -17.36 -8.80 -8.40
C SER A 209 -18.64 -8.71 -7.54
N HIS A 210 -18.68 -7.78 -6.57
CA HIS A 210 -19.83 -7.55 -5.69
C HIS A 210 -20.93 -6.69 -6.30
N GLY A 211 -20.76 -6.19 -7.53
CA GLY A 211 -21.73 -5.28 -8.16
C GLY A 211 -21.77 -3.90 -7.50
N GLU A 212 -20.68 -3.48 -6.86
CA GLU A 212 -20.55 -2.19 -6.17
C GLU A 212 -20.00 -1.08 -7.08
N VAL A 213 -19.94 -1.33 -8.39
CA VAL A 213 -19.37 -0.42 -9.40
C VAL A 213 -20.40 -0.16 -10.49
N TYR A 214 -20.64 1.11 -10.77
CA TYR A 214 -21.46 1.52 -11.90
C TYR A 214 -20.68 1.29 -13.20
N TRP A 215 -21.28 0.69 -14.22
CA TRP A 215 -20.52 0.24 -15.41
C TRP A 215 -19.80 1.39 -16.14
N GLN A 216 -20.35 2.61 -16.13
CA GLN A 216 -19.68 3.79 -16.69
C GLN A 216 -18.41 4.17 -15.93
N ALA A 217 -18.27 3.83 -14.65
CA ALA A 217 -17.04 4.06 -13.89
C ALA A 217 -15.86 3.26 -14.50
N LEU A 218 -16.15 2.12 -15.12
CA LEU A 218 -15.17 1.29 -15.82
C LEU A 218 -14.88 1.80 -17.24
N GLN A 219 -15.51 2.89 -17.70
CA GLN A 219 -15.10 3.57 -18.94
C GLN A 219 -13.89 4.50 -18.74
N ASN A 220 -13.33 4.55 -17.53
CA ASN A 220 -12.20 5.40 -17.16
C ASN A 220 -10.90 4.95 -17.87
N SER A 221 -10.34 5.82 -18.72
CA SER A 221 -9.14 5.54 -19.51
C SER A 221 -7.86 5.46 -18.68
N GLN A 222 -7.78 6.20 -17.58
CA GLN A 222 -6.65 6.11 -16.65
C GLN A 222 -6.64 4.74 -15.97
N LEU A 223 -7.81 4.26 -15.52
CA LEU A 223 -7.94 2.92 -14.95
C LEU A 223 -7.52 1.84 -15.96
N ALA A 224 -8.00 1.94 -17.20
CA ALA A 224 -7.61 1.03 -18.28
C ALA A 224 -6.09 1.05 -18.51
N THR A 225 -5.47 2.23 -18.51
CA THR A 225 -4.01 2.37 -18.63
C THR A 225 -3.28 1.64 -17.50
N VAL A 226 -3.70 1.85 -16.25
CA VAL A 226 -3.10 1.19 -15.08
C VAL A 226 -3.24 -0.32 -15.16
N VAL A 227 -4.44 -0.83 -15.48
CA VAL A 227 -4.70 -2.26 -15.65
C VAL A 227 -3.87 -2.84 -16.80
N CYS A 228 -3.67 -2.09 -17.88
CA CYS A 228 -2.84 -2.48 -19.01
C CYS A 228 -1.36 -2.62 -18.64
N HIS A 229 -0.82 -1.69 -17.85
CA HIS A 229 0.53 -1.84 -17.30
C HIS A 229 0.66 -3.11 -16.47
N ILE A 230 -0.28 -3.39 -15.55
CA ILE A 230 -0.24 -4.62 -14.75
C ILE A 230 -0.24 -5.85 -15.65
N PHE A 231 -1.18 -5.92 -16.60
CA PHE A 231 -1.31 -7.04 -17.52
C PHE A 231 -0.02 -7.29 -18.31
N LEU A 232 0.55 -6.26 -18.96
CA LEU A 232 1.73 -6.43 -19.81
C LEU A 232 3.02 -6.72 -19.02
N ASN A 233 3.19 -6.13 -17.83
CA ASN A 233 4.33 -6.46 -16.96
C ASN A 233 4.21 -7.89 -16.39
N LEU A 234 3.01 -8.46 -16.27
CA LEU A 234 2.86 -9.88 -15.90
C LEU A 234 3.03 -10.81 -17.11
N LEU A 235 2.54 -10.42 -18.28
CA LEU A 235 2.59 -11.26 -19.47
C LEU A 235 4.00 -11.34 -20.06
N THR A 236 4.71 -10.21 -20.09
CA THR A 236 6.05 -10.08 -20.68
C THR A 236 7.01 -9.41 -19.70
N PRO A 237 7.26 -9.99 -18.51
CA PRO A 237 7.96 -9.31 -17.42
C PRO A 237 9.41 -8.90 -17.73
N LEU A 238 10.06 -9.55 -18.70
CA LEU A 238 11.42 -9.20 -19.13
C LEU A 238 11.44 -8.13 -20.24
N THR A 239 10.32 -7.94 -20.95
CA THR A 239 10.20 -6.99 -22.07
C THR A 239 9.48 -5.71 -21.64
N CYS A 240 8.39 -5.85 -20.89
CA CYS A 240 7.65 -4.74 -20.29
C CYS A 240 8.14 -4.52 -18.86
N ASN A 241 8.97 -3.50 -18.66
CA ASN A 241 9.45 -3.09 -17.33
C ASN A 241 9.02 -1.64 -17.02
N THR A 242 7.77 -1.31 -17.36
CA THR A 242 7.25 0.06 -17.19
C THR A 242 7.05 0.44 -15.73
N LEU A 243 7.00 -0.57 -14.83
CA LEU A 243 6.76 -0.40 -13.40
C LEU A 243 8.02 -0.58 -12.55
N GLU A 244 9.22 -0.67 -13.15
CA GLU A 244 10.48 -0.92 -12.42
C GLU A 244 10.70 -0.01 -11.22
N ASN A 245 10.25 1.24 -11.29
CA ASN A 245 10.45 2.23 -10.24
C ASN A 245 9.20 2.50 -9.40
N TYR A 246 8.10 1.81 -9.69
CA TYR A 246 6.86 1.99 -8.94
C TYR A 246 7.02 1.48 -7.50
N GLU A 247 6.60 2.31 -6.55
CA GLU A 247 6.46 1.97 -5.13
C GLU A 247 5.01 2.28 -4.71
N SER A 248 4.42 1.46 -3.83
CA SER A 248 3.01 1.61 -3.45
C SER A 248 2.76 2.98 -2.82
N ASN A 249 1.65 3.60 -3.20
CA ASN A 249 1.17 4.88 -2.70
C ASN A 249 0.18 4.74 -1.55
N LEU A 250 -0.29 3.53 -1.27
CA LEU A 250 -1.31 3.28 -0.26
C LEU A 250 -0.81 2.41 0.90
N HIS A 251 0.27 1.64 0.73
CA HIS A 251 0.78 0.78 1.80
C HIS A 251 1.39 1.61 2.94
N LEU A 252 1.09 1.22 4.18
CA LEU A 252 1.48 1.95 5.39
C LEU A 252 3.00 2.20 5.47
N ASN A 253 3.81 1.20 5.12
CA ASN A 253 5.27 1.34 5.14
C ASN A 253 5.75 2.41 4.14
N CYS A 254 5.21 2.44 2.92
CA CYS A 254 5.56 3.42 1.90
C CYS A 254 5.09 4.83 2.30
N LEU A 255 3.88 4.92 2.86
CA LEU A 255 3.36 6.18 3.41
C LEU A 255 4.27 6.73 4.51
N ASN A 256 4.77 5.86 5.40
CA ASN A 256 5.74 6.25 6.41
C ASN A 256 7.07 6.73 5.80
N LYS A 257 7.61 6.07 4.77
CA LYS A 257 8.79 6.56 4.04
C LYS A 257 8.58 7.97 3.48
N LYS A 258 7.45 8.20 2.80
CA LYS A 258 7.09 9.54 2.27
C LYS A 258 6.96 10.57 3.41
N LEU A 259 6.38 10.19 4.55
CA LEU A 259 6.24 11.05 5.72
C LEU A 259 7.60 11.39 6.36
N PHE A 260 8.53 10.43 6.44
CA PHE A 260 9.91 10.69 6.90
C PHE A 260 10.60 11.74 6.04
N ILE A 261 10.50 11.63 4.72
CA ILE A 261 11.07 12.62 3.79
C ILE A 261 10.46 14.00 4.04
N LYS A 262 9.12 14.08 4.15
CA LYS A 262 8.41 15.33 4.44
C LYS A 262 8.86 15.97 5.75
N VAL A 263 8.91 15.21 6.83
CA VAL A 263 9.32 15.70 8.16
C VAL A 263 10.80 16.11 8.19
N LYS A 264 11.68 15.35 7.54
CA LYS A 264 13.09 15.70 7.41
C LYS A 264 13.28 17.04 6.71
N ASN A 265 12.59 17.25 5.58
CA ASN A 265 12.63 18.52 4.86
C ASN A 265 12.11 19.67 5.72
N LYS A 266 11.02 19.44 6.47
CA LYS A 266 10.47 20.46 7.36
C LYS A 266 11.40 20.80 8.52
N LEU A 267 12.09 19.82 9.08
CA LEU A 267 13.11 20.03 10.12
C LEU A 267 14.31 20.83 9.60
N LEU A 268 14.77 20.56 8.37
CA LEU A 268 15.85 21.32 7.73
C LEU A 268 15.44 22.78 7.49
N GLU A 269 14.24 23.00 6.96
CA GLU A 269 13.67 24.33 6.76
C GLU A 269 13.58 25.09 8.10
N PHE A 270 13.02 24.44 9.13
CA PHE A 270 12.89 25.01 10.46
C PHE A 270 14.26 25.35 11.07
N ALA A 271 15.24 24.45 10.95
CA ALA A 271 16.58 24.70 11.45
C ALA A 271 17.24 25.90 10.79
N SER A 272 17.10 26.04 9.46
CA SER A 272 17.60 27.19 8.71
C SER A 272 16.91 28.49 9.14
N ASN A 273 15.59 28.47 9.33
CA ASN A 273 14.81 29.66 9.69
C ASN A 273 15.17 30.23 11.08
N TYR A 274 15.65 29.38 11.99
CA TYR A 274 15.94 29.75 13.38
C TYR A 274 17.41 29.55 13.78
N ASN A 275 18.32 29.34 12.84
CA ASN A 275 19.76 29.12 13.06
C ASN A 275 20.05 27.99 14.08
N LEU A 276 19.33 26.88 13.98
CA LEU A 276 19.46 25.72 14.86
C LEU A 276 20.48 24.71 14.29
N PRO A 277 21.17 23.93 15.15
CA PRO A 277 22.15 22.95 14.69
C PRO A 277 21.49 21.83 13.87
N SER A 278 21.81 21.75 12.57
CA SER A 278 21.22 20.77 11.63
C SER A 278 22.12 19.56 11.34
N ASN A 279 23.35 19.54 11.86
CA ASN A 279 24.35 18.50 11.58
C ASN A 279 23.84 17.08 11.88
N HIS A 280 23.00 16.92 12.92
CA HIS A 280 22.40 15.64 13.29
C HIS A 280 21.21 15.21 12.40
N ILE A 281 20.59 16.12 11.63
CA ILE A 281 19.56 15.78 10.62
C ILE A 281 20.19 15.09 9.42
N ILE A 282 21.38 15.55 9.05
CA ILE A 282 22.10 15.05 7.87
C ILE A 282 22.70 13.67 8.17
N ALA A 283 23.13 13.43 9.41
CA ALA A 283 23.73 12.17 9.88
C ALA A 283 22.75 11.00 10.08
N THR A 284 21.43 11.21 9.97
CA THR A 284 20.46 10.11 10.03
C THR A 284 20.74 9.11 8.91
N LYS A 285 20.96 7.82 9.22
CA LYS A 285 21.01 6.73 8.23
C LYS A 285 19.92 7.00 7.19
N GLU A 286 20.32 7.19 5.93
CA GLU A 286 19.44 7.60 4.85
C GLU A 286 18.16 6.74 4.87
N THR A 287 17.01 7.34 4.59
CA THR A 287 15.79 6.57 4.32
C THR A 287 16.13 5.50 3.29
N PRO A 288 15.63 4.26 3.43
CA PRO A 288 16.15 3.13 2.68
C PRO A 288 16.16 3.45 1.18
N LYS A 289 17.34 3.36 0.57
CA LYS A 289 17.54 3.55 -0.88
C LYS A 289 16.83 2.46 -1.69
N SER A 290 16.64 1.29 -1.09
CA SER A 290 15.84 0.20 -1.66
C SER A 290 14.34 0.52 -1.62
N LYS A 291 13.61 -0.15 -2.50
CA LYS A 291 12.14 -0.18 -2.46
C LYS A 291 11.65 -0.76 -1.14
N VAL A 292 10.59 -0.15 -0.61
CA VAL A 292 9.97 -0.57 0.65
C VAL A 292 9.42 -1.98 0.55
N LEU A 293 9.70 -2.82 1.55
CA LEU A 293 9.14 -4.17 1.58
C LEU A 293 7.71 -4.11 2.15
N ILE A 294 6.74 -4.51 1.33
CA ILE A 294 5.30 -4.50 1.66
C ILE A 294 4.68 -5.90 1.79
N PHE A 295 5.33 -6.91 1.23
CA PHE A 295 4.93 -8.32 1.35
C PHE A 295 5.73 -9.03 2.42
N LYS A 296 5.25 -10.20 2.87
CA LYS A 296 5.88 -11.00 3.94
C LYS A 296 6.06 -10.23 5.26
N ARG A 297 5.14 -9.32 5.58
CA ARG A 297 5.22 -8.46 6.78
C ARG A 297 4.46 -9.09 7.95
N PRO A 298 5.09 -9.25 9.13
CA PRO A 298 4.39 -9.78 10.30
C PRO A 298 3.27 -8.85 10.77
N ARG A 299 2.16 -9.41 11.24
CA ARG A 299 1.00 -8.62 11.73
C ARG A 299 1.38 -7.61 12.82
N LYS A 300 2.29 -8.00 13.73
CA LYS A 300 2.81 -7.17 14.83
C LYS A 300 3.45 -5.85 14.35
N GLU A 301 3.96 -5.81 13.12
CA GLU A 301 4.61 -4.62 12.56
C GLU A 301 3.63 -3.45 12.38
N SER A 302 2.39 -3.75 11.98
CA SER A 302 1.39 -2.72 11.69
C SER A 302 1.15 -1.79 12.88
N GLU A 303 1.13 -2.33 14.11
CA GLU A 303 0.98 -1.52 15.33
C GLU A 303 2.17 -0.55 15.51
N ILE A 304 3.40 -1.01 15.27
CA ILE A 304 4.59 -0.16 15.36
C ILE A 304 4.56 0.93 14.27
N MET A 305 4.22 0.56 13.03
CA MET A 305 4.17 1.50 11.92
C MET A 305 3.10 2.58 12.10
N LEU A 306 1.96 2.26 12.71
CA LEU A 306 0.93 3.23 13.06
C LEU A 306 1.40 4.20 14.16
N LEU A 307 2.13 3.71 15.17
CA LEU A 307 2.70 4.56 16.21
C LEU A 307 3.77 5.50 15.63
N ILE A 308 4.66 4.99 14.77
CA ILE A 308 5.65 5.80 14.06
C ILE A 308 4.94 6.89 13.26
N LYS A 309 3.93 6.53 12.46
CA LYS A 309 3.14 7.51 11.68
C LYS A 309 2.60 8.63 12.58
N SER A 310 1.96 8.26 13.68
CA SER A 310 1.38 9.23 14.62
C SER A 310 2.42 10.14 15.27
N ILE A 311 3.59 9.61 15.65
CA ILE A 311 4.69 10.43 16.17
C ILE A 311 5.14 11.44 15.11
N MET A 312 5.34 11.00 13.88
CA MET A 312 5.82 11.85 12.79
C MET A 312 4.81 12.95 12.41
N ASP A 313 3.52 12.63 12.36
CA ASP A 313 2.44 13.61 12.14
C ASP A 313 2.43 14.68 13.25
N ASN A 314 2.58 14.27 14.51
CA ASN A 314 2.64 15.19 15.66
C ASN A 314 3.91 16.05 15.66
N VAL A 315 5.06 15.51 15.24
CA VAL A 315 6.29 16.28 15.06
C VAL A 315 6.08 17.37 14.00
N LEU A 316 5.53 17.00 12.84
CA LEU A 316 5.23 17.96 11.77
C LEU A 316 4.32 19.08 12.27
N GLN A 317 3.23 18.72 12.96
CA GLN A 317 2.28 19.70 13.48
C GLN A 317 2.90 20.61 14.54
N THR A 318 3.81 20.09 15.37
CA THR A 318 4.55 20.88 16.37
C THR A 318 5.43 21.93 15.70
N LEU A 319 6.15 21.57 14.63
CA LEU A 319 6.96 22.51 13.86
C LEU A 319 6.10 23.64 13.27
N GLU A 320 4.99 23.28 12.60
CA GLU A 320 4.05 24.26 12.04
C GLU A 320 3.46 25.19 13.10
N ASN A 321 3.15 24.66 14.28
CA ASN A 321 2.65 25.44 15.40
C ASN A 321 3.67 26.48 15.89
N TYR A 322 4.93 26.07 16.06
CA TYR A 322 6.00 26.99 16.45
C TYR A 322 6.27 28.04 15.38
N GLU A 323 6.30 27.67 14.09
CA GLU A 323 6.44 28.63 13.00
C GLU A 323 5.33 29.68 13.01
N ARG A 324 4.07 29.23 13.12
CA ARG A 324 2.91 30.14 13.17
C ARG A 324 2.95 31.04 14.41
N SER A 325 3.35 30.49 15.56
CA SER A 325 3.47 31.24 16.83
C SER A 325 4.57 32.30 16.73
N MET A 326 5.74 31.94 16.20
CA MET A 326 6.88 32.83 16.01
C MET A 326 6.57 33.92 14.99
N ALA A 327 6.03 33.57 13.81
CA ALA A 327 5.67 34.53 12.77
C ALA A 327 4.70 35.60 13.29
N LYS A 328 3.63 35.19 14.00
CA LYS A 328 2.68 36.13 14.62
C LYS A 328 3.36 37.08 15.61
N ARG A 329 4.23 36.57 16.48
CA ARG A 329 4.91 37.38 17.51
C ARG A 329 5.94 38.33 16.91
N LEU A 330 6.64 37.92 15.85
CA LEU A 330 7.59 38.76 15.12
C LEU A 330 6.89 39.90 14.38
N VAL A 331 5.74 39.65 13.75
CA VAL A 331 4.92 40.71 13.10
C VAL A 331 4.47 41.76 14.12
N LEU A 332 3.92 41.32 15.26
CA LEU A 332 3.50 42.23 16.33
C LEU A 332 4.68 43.01 16.94
N GLN A 333 5.87 42.41 16.98
CA GLN A 333 7.08 43.11 17.42
C GLN A 333 7.52 44.17 16.41
N ALA A 334 7.48 43.88 15.11
CA ALA A 334 7.80 44.82 14.04
C ALA A 334 6.81 46.01 13.99
N GLN A 335 5.55 45.77 14.33
CA GLN A 335 4.52 46.81 14.44
C GLN A 335 4.58 47.60 15.76
N HIS A 336 5.56 47.32 16.64
CA HIS A 336 5.68 47.87 18.00
C HIS A 336 4.46 47.62 18.92
N GLU A 337 3.59 46.68 18.56
CA GLU A 337 2.38 46.30 19.32
C GLU A 337 2.68 45.25 20.41
N LEU A 338 3.93 44.77 20.50
CA LEU A 338 4.34 43.77 21.47
C LEU A 338 4.82 44.39 22.80
N HIS A 339 3.95 44.41 23.80
CA HIS A 339 4.27 44.89 25.16
C HIS A 339 5.47 44.13 25.80
N SER A 340 6.17 44.80 26.72
CA SER A 340 7.42 44.32 27.35
C SER A 340 7.36 42.87 27.89
N LYS A 341 6.26 42.50 28.57
CA LYS A 341 6.07 41.12 29.09
C LYS A 341 6.05 40.07 27.97
N ARG A 342 5.43 40.39 26.83
CA ARG A 342 5.33 39.49 25.66
C ARG A 342 6.65 39.39 24.89
N ARG A 343 7.45 40.47 24.86
CA ARG A 343 8.84 40.44 24.34
C ARG A 343 9.73 39.47 25.13
N LYS A 344 9.71 39.54 26.47
CA LYS A 344 10.43 38.58 27.32
C LYS A 344 9.98 37.13 27.09
N THR A 345 8.69 36.90 26.84
CA THR A 345 8.18 35.56 26.52
C THR A 345 8.67 35.06 25.16
N LEU A 346 8.83 35.95 24.17
CA LEU A 346 9.39 35.61 22.87
C LEU A 346 10.88 35.25 22.96
N GLU A 347 11.68 36.04 23.68
CA GLU A 347 13.10 35.74 23.94
C GLU A 347 13.25 34.38 24.64
N LYS A 348 12.44 34.12 25.68
CA LYS A 348 12.45 32.82 26.37
C LYS A 348 12.08 31.67 25.44
N LEU A 349 11.13 31.88 24.54
CA LEU A 349 10.74 30.87 23.55
C LEU A 349 11.90 30.60 22.57
N GLN A 350 12.56 31.64 22.06
CA GLN A 350 13.73 31.50 21.19
C GLN A 350 14.86 30.73 21.87
N ASN A 351 15.14 31.02 23.15
CA ASN A 351 16.16 30.32 23.93
C ASN A 351 15.79 28.85 24.20
N ALA A 352 14.50 28.51 24.21
CA ALA A 352 14.00 27.15 24.39
C ALA A 352 13.97 26.31 23.10
N LEU A 353 13.98 26.96 21.92
CA LEU A 353 13.89 26.27 20.62
C LEU A 353 14.97 25.20 20.42
N PRO A 354 16.26 25.39 20.77
CA PRO A 354 17.27 24.36 20.60
C PRO A 354 16.95 23.05 21.33
N GLN A 355 16.44 23.11 22.56
CA GLN A 355 16.10 21.91 23.34
C GLN A 355 14.85 21.19 22.77
N ILE A 356 13.83 21.97 22.40
CA ILE A 356 12.61 21.44 21.77
C ILE A 356 12.98 20.78 20.43
N PHE A 357 13.77 21.47 19.61
CA PHE A 357 14.24 20.97 18.34
C PHE A 357 15.08 19.69 18.50
N GLY A 358 16.01 19.67 19.46
CA GLY A 358 16.77 18.48 19.81
C GLY A 358 15.89 17.28 20.18
N THR A 359 14.81 17.51 20.91
CA THR A 359 13.83 16.47 21.26
C THR A 359 13.08 15.95 20.04
N LEU A 360 12.60 16.85 19.17
CA LEU A 360 11.95 16.47 17.90
C LEU A 360 12.90 15.67 17.01
N MET A 361 14.17 16.05 16.96
CA MET A 361 15.21 15.30 16.27
C MET A 361 15.39 13.89 16.81
N THR A 362 15.50 13.75 18.13
CA THR A 362 15.64 12.43 18.76
C THR A 362 14.41 11.54 18.51
N LEU A 363 13.20 12.11 18.53
CA LEU A 363 11.96 11.39 18.16
C LEU A 363 12.00 10.86 16.72
N VAL A 364 12.38 11.70 15.77
CA VAL A 364 12.47 11.34 14.35
C VAL A 364 13.58 10.31 14.12
N ASN A 365 14.73 10.49 14.74
CA ASN A 365 15.88 9.59 14.61
C ASN A 365 15.56 8.20 15.16
N ALA A 366 14.98 8.12 16.36
CA ALA A 366 14.54 6.85 16.96
C ALA A 366 13.53 6.13 16.06
N SER A 367 12.57 6.88 15.51
CA SER A 367 11.56 6.35 14.59
C SER A 367 12.16 5.86 13.28
N ASN A 368 13.13 6.60 12.72
CA ASN A 368 13.82 6.23 11.48
C ASN A 368 14.72 4.99 11.66
N ILE A 369 15.39 4.86 12.82
CA ILE A 369 16.16 3.66 13.15
C ILE A 369 15.23 2.44 13.19
N LEU A 370 14.10 2.53 13.90
CA LEU A 370 13.11 1.46 13.97
C LEU A 370 12.52 1.12 12.60
N TYR A 371 12.18 2.13 11.80
CA TYR A 371 11.70 1.93 10.44
C TYR A 371 12.72 1.16 9.59
N ASN A 372 14.00 1.57 9.61
CA ASN A 372 15.07 0.89 8.88
C ASN A 372 15.31 -0.54 9.37
N LEU A 373 15.27 -0.78 10.68
CA LEU A 373 15.36 -2.13 11.24
C LEU A 373 14.21 -2.99 10.75
N LEU A 374 12.97 -2.49 10.77
CA LEU A 374 11.83 -3.22 10.25
C LEU A 374 11.99 -3.50 8.75
N GLN A 375 12.45 -2.55 7.94
CA GLN A 375 12.60 -2.77 6.50
C GLN A 375 13.69 -3.79 6.14
N ASN A 376 14.79 -3.83 6.89
CA ASN A 376 15.96 -4.66 6.55
C ASN A 376 16.06 -5.96 7.35
N ASN A 377 15.64 -5.96 8.61
CA ASN A 377 15.73 -7.10 9.52
C ASN A 377 14.70 -6.98 10.65
N TYR A 378 13.42 -7.22 10.33
CA TYR A 378 12.32 -7.06 11.27
C TYR A 378 12.40 -8.03 12.46
N GLU A 379 13.10 -9.16 12.33
CA GLU A 379 13.21 -10.18 13.39
C GLU A 379 13.89 -9.62 14.64
N LEU A 380 14.86 -8.71 14.47
CA LEU A 380 15.54 -8.01 15.58
C LEU A 380 14.57 -7.22 16.49
N VAL A 381 13.41 -6.85 15.95
CA VAL A 381 12.38 -6.07 16.67
C VAL A 381 11.19 -6.95 17.06
N LEU A 382 10.77 -7.87 16.19
CA LEU A 382 9.47 -8.54 16.29
C LEU A 382 9.51 -9.98 16.80
N GLN A 383 10.66 -10.66 16.76
CA GLN A 383 10.77 -12.08 17.10
C GLN A 383 10.77 -12.31 18.62
N ASP A 384 11.47 -11.45 19.37
CA ASP A 384 11.55 -11.50 20.82
C ASP A 384 10.40 -10.66 21.43
N ASP A 385 9.46 -11.34 22.10
CA ASP A 385 8.29 -10.69 22.72
C ASP A 385 8.67 -9.66 23.78
N ALA A 386 9.81 -9.81 24.47
CA ALA A 386 10.29 -8.85 25.45
C ALA A 386 10.80 -7.58 24.75
N LYS A 387 11.59 -7.73 23.68
CA LYS A 387 12.02 -6.59 22.84
C LYS A 387 10.83 -5.89 22.19
N TYR A 388 9.92 -6.65 21.58
CA TYR A 388 8.71 -6.11 20.97
C TYR A 388 7.89 -5.29 21.97
N SER A 389 7.62 -5.84 23.15
CA SER A 389 6.85 -5.17 24.21
C SER A 389 7.55 -3.92 24.73
N LYS A 390 8.88 -3.96 24.90
CA LYS A 390 9.67 -2.79 25.33
C LYS A 390 9.69 -1.70 24.26
N THR A 391 9.84 -2.05 22.99
CA THR A 391 9.74 -1.14 21.83
C THR A 391 8.36 -0.50 21.74
N LEU A 392 7.30 -1.29 21.93
CA LEU A 392 5.93 -0.79 21.92
C LEU A 392 5.69 0.20 23.07
N ARG A 393 6.22 -0.09 24.26
CA ARG A 393 6.15 0.80 25.42
C ARG A 393 6.89 2.11 25.15
N PHE A 394 8.10 2.05 24.58
CA PHE A 394 8.85 3.23 24.16
C PHE A 394 8.03 4.10 23.19
N LEU A 395 7.51 3.50 22.12
CA LEU A 395 6.73 4.21 21.09
C LEU A 395 5.43 4.80 21.64
N LYS A 396 4.72 4.10 22.53
CA LYS A 396 3.51 4.64 23.19
C LYS A 396 3.84 5.88 24.02
N HIS A 397 4.94 5.86 24.78
CA HIS A 397 5.39 7.04 25.51
C HIS A 397 5.85 8.18 24.59
N ALA A 398 6.63 7.86 23.55
CA ALA A 398 7.07 8.82 22.54
C ALA A 398 5.88 9.51 21.86
N ARG A 399 4.84 8.73 21.51
CA ARG A 399 3.59 9.25 20.94
C ARG A 399 2.90 10.21 21.90
N THR A 400 2.70 9.84 23.16
CA THR A 400 2.09 10.72 24.17
C THR A 400 2.87 12.01 24.37
N ILE A 401 4.21 11.97 24.31
CA ILE A 401 5.03 13.17 24.38
C ILE A 401 4.82 14.04 23.14
N ALA A 402 4.85 13.46 21.94
CA ALA A 402 4.63 14.18 20.69
C ALA A 402 3.23 14.83 20.64
N GLU A 403 2.18 14.12 21.06
CA GLU A 403 0.81 14.66 21.18
C GLU A 403 0.75 15.86 22.14
N ASN A 404 1.42 15.78 23.29
CA ASN A 404 1.46 16.89 24.24
C ASN A 404 2.30 18.08 23.74
N LEU A 405 3.37 17.83 22.98
CA LEU A 405 4.14 18.89 22.32
C LEU A 405 3.28 19.66 21.30
N VAL A 406 2.41 18.97 20.55
CA VAL A 406 1.42 19.64 19.68
C VAL A 406 0.50 20.55 20.49
N ARG A 407 -0.05 20.05 21.61
CA ARG A 407 -0.93 20.82 22.49
C ARG A 407 -0.25 22.08 23.03
N TYR A 408 0.97 21.96 23.54
CA TYR A 408 1.66 23.09 24.18
C TYR A 408 2.31 24.07 23.19
N SER A 409 2.63 23.62 21.97
CA SER A 409 3.16 24.48 20.91
C SER A 409 2.10 25.35 20.22
N HIS A 410 0.81 25.02 20.37
CA HIS A 410 -0.28 25.76 19.72
C HIS A 410 -0.21 27.27 20.04
N TYR A 411 -0.40 28.12 19.02
CA TYR A 411 -0.18 29.57 19.14
C TYR A 411 -1.07 30.28 20.18
N GLN A 412 -2.19 29.67 20.57
CA GLN A 412 -3.07 30.16 21.64
C GLN A 412 -2.70 29.67 23.04
N SER A 413 -1.79 28.70 23.14
CA SER A 413 -1.32 28.16 24.41
C SER A 413 -0.35 29.14 25.08
N ASN A 414 -0.63 29.45 26.35
CA ASN A 414 0.30 30.18 27.22
C ASN A 414 1.23 29.24 28.00
N GLU A 415 1.08 27.93 27.83
CA GLU A 415 1.77 26.90 28.61
C GLU A 415 2.95 26.26 27.86
N TRP A 416 3.49 26.93 26.84
CA TRP A 416 4.59 26.41 26.02
C TRP A 416 5.84 26.02 26.83
N ILE A 417 6.01 26.58 28.04
CA ILE A 417 7.11 26.23 28.97
C ILE A 417 7.03 24.76 29.38
N LYS A 418 5.82 24.17 29.47
CA LYS A 418 5.64 22.74 29.76
C LYS A 418 6.26 21.84 28.68
N SER A 419 6.52 22.35 27.47
CA SER A 419 7.27 21.62 26.45
C SER A 419 8.70 21.29 26.90
N LEU A 420 9.33 22.12 27.75
CA LEU A 420 10.67 21.85 28.26
C LEU A 420 10.68 20.65 29.23
N GLU A 421 9.70 20.58 30.13
CA GLU A 421 9.52 19.42 31.02
C GLU A 421 9.30 18.13 30.22
N LEU A 422 8.59 18.21 29.08
CA LEU A 422 8.42 17.09 28.17
C LEU A 422 9.72 16.68 27.47
N CYS A 423 10.61 17.63 27.15
CA CYS A 423 11.93 17.35 26.57
C CYS A 423 12.77 16.52 27.54
N ASP A 424 12.85 16.94 28.79
CA ASP A 424 13.62 16.24 29.83
C ASP A 424 13.06 14.83 30.07
N LYS A 425 11.73 14.73 30.20
CA LYS A 425 11.03 13.46 30.33
C LYS A 425 11.27 12.53 29.14
N PHE A 426 11.31 13.07 27.92
CA PHE A 426 11.61 12.25 26.74
C PHE A 426 13.03 11.71 26.79
N GLN A 427 14.00 12.52 27.18
CA GLN A 427 15.39 12.09 27.27
C GLN A 427 15.57 10.94 28.27
N GLU A 428 14.90 11.00 29.43
CA GLU A 428 14.88 9.90 30.40
C GLU A 428 14.30 8.61 29.80
N ILE A 429 13.16 8.73 29.11
CA ILE A 429 12.48 7.61 28.47
C ILE A 429 13.34 7.00 27.36
N TYR A 430 13.98 7.85 26.55
CA TYR A 430 14.88 7.43 25.48
C TYR A 430 16.04 6.62 26.05
N ASN A 431 16.75 7.17 27.05
CA ASN A 431 17.88 6.49 27.69
C ASN A 431 17.49 5.16 28.35
N LYS A 432 16.28 5.06 28.90
CA LYS A 432 15.80 3.87 29.63
C LYS A 432 15.23 2.78 28.74
N LEU A 433 14.49 3.16 27.70
CA LEU A 433 13.64 2.24 26.95
C LEU A 433 14.07 2.01 25.50
N PHE A 434 14.79 2.93 24.87
CA PHE A 434 15.25 2.74 23.50
C PHE A 434 16.41 1.74 23.44
N LEU A 435 16.30 0.73 22.58
CA LEU A 435 17.22 -0.43 22.56
C LEU A 435 18.21 -0.42 21.40
N TYR A 436 18.12 0.54 20.48
CA TYR A 436 18.69 0.42 19.13
C TYR A 436 19.70 1.53 18.82
N MET A 437 20.56 1.85 19.80
CA MET A 437 21.57 2.91 19.66
C MET A 437 22.83 2.50 18.86
N GLU A 438 22.92 1.24 18.45
CA GLU A 438 24.03 0.68 17.66
C GLU A 438 23.63 0.41 16.20
#